data_AF-A0A2N3KB35-F1
#
_entry.id   AF-A0A2N3KB35-F1
#
_cell.length_a   1.000
_cell.length_b   1.000
_cell.length_c   1.000
_cell.angle_alpha   90.00
_cell.angle_beta   90.00
_cell.angle_gamma   90.00
#
_symmetry.space_group_name_H-M   'P 1'
#
loop_
_entity.id
_entity.type
_entity.pdbx_description
1 polymer ?
#
loop_
_entity_poly.entity_id
_entity_poly.type
_entity_poly.pdbx_seq_one_letter_code
_entity_poly.pdbx_strand_id
1 'polypeptide(L)' 'MDQDDLLASAAAGMPVGIPRNLDDMSVENLLAYKTALLTEIERVEQTLVTRDGVRKGAEALFRT' A
#
# COMPACT_ATOMS: atom_id res chain seq x y z
N MET A 1 -9.54 -19.30 -11.99
CA MET A 1 -9.34 -17.92 -11.52
C MET A 1 -10.42 -17.69 -10.52
N ASP A 2 -10.05 -17.70 -9.25
CA ASP A 2 -11.01 -17.54 -8.16
C ASP A 2 -11.32 -16.06 -7.96
N GLN A 3 -12.43 -15.76 -7.29
CA GLN A 3 -12.86 -14.39 -7.03
C GLN A 3 -11.78 -13.57 -6.29
N ASP A 4 -11.01 -14.23 -5.43
CA ASP A 4 -9.87 -13.63 -4.72
C ASP A 4 -8.73 -13.25 -5.67
N ASP A 5 -8.46 -14.06 -6.71
CA ASP A 5 -7.46 -13.74 -7.73
C ASP A 5 -7.87 -12.53 -8.58
N LEU A 6 -9.17 -12.41 -8.87
CA LEU A 6 -9.73 -11.27 -9.60
C LEU A 6 -9.66 -9.98 -8.78
N LEU A 7 -9.89 -10.06 -7.47
CA LEU A 7 -9.78 -8.93 -6.56
C LEU A 7 -8.32 -8.50 -6.34
N ALA A 8 -7.41 -9.47 -6.21
CA ALA A 8 -5.97 -9.20 -6.12
C ALA A 8 -5.42 -8.58 -7.40
N SER A 9 -5.85 -9.07 -8.57
CA SER A 9 -5.52 -8.50 -9.88
C SER A 9 -6.08 -7.08 -10.06
N ALA A 10 -7.29 -6.81 -9.59
CA ALA A 10 -7.90 -5.48 -9.67
C ALA A 10 -7.18 -4.47 -8.74
N ALA A 11 -6.68 -4.93 -7.58
CA ALA A 11 -5.85 -4.12 -6.71
C ALA A 11 -4.45 -3.85 -7.30
N ALA A 12 -3.89 -4.79 -8.05
CA ALA A 12 -2.56 -4.67 -8.66
C ALA A 12 -2.48 -3.69 -9.85
N GLY A 13 -3.61 -3.34 -10.47
CA GLY A 13 -3.65 -2.52 -11.70
C GLY A 13 -4.09 -1.07 -11.52
N MET A 14 -4.55 -0.66 -10.34
CA MET A 14 -5.10 0.69 -10.14
C MET A 14 -4.01 1.66 -9.64
N PRO A 15 -3.95 2.89 -10.17
CA PRO A 15 -3.04 3.91 -9.68
C PRO A 15 -3.24 4.13 -8.17
N VAL A 16 -2.16 3.99 -7.42
CA VAL A 16 -2.12 4.35 -5.99
C VAL A 16 -2.58 5.81 -5.86
N GLY A 17 -3.65 6.04 -5.09
CA GLY A 17 -4.14 7.40 -4.76
C GLY A 17 -5.52 7.77 -5.28
N ILE A 18 -6.23 6.92 -6.02
CA ILE A 18 -7.63 7.17 -6.39
C ILE A 18 -8.55 6.46 -5.38
N PRO A 19 -9.39 7.19 -4.61
CA PRO A 19 -10.36 6.56 -3.72
C PRO A 19 -11.33 5.65 -4.49
N ARG A 20 -11.53 4.43 -4.00
CA ARG A 20 -12.52 3.51 -4.55
C ARG A 20 -13.90 3.87 -4.03
N ASN A 21 -14.94 3.77 -4.88
CA ASN A 21 -16.32 3.87 -4.40
C ASN A 21 -16.62 2.67 -3.47
N LEU A 22 -17.07 2.95 -2.25
CA LEU A 22 -17.35 1.96 -1.21
C LEU A 22 -18.84 1.63 -1.07
N ASP A 23 -19.72 2.45 -1.64
CA ASP A 23 -21.17 2.42 -1.35
C ASP A 23 -21.83 1.12 -1.81
N ASP A 24 -21.31 0.50 -2.87
CA ASP A 24 -21.85 -0.73 -3.46
C ASP A 24 -21.13 -2.03 -3.00
N MET A 25 -20.20 -1.94 -2.04
CA MET A 25 -19.44 -3.11 -1.57
C MET A 25 -20.19 -3.90 -0.48
N SER A 26 -20.15 -5.23 -0.57
CA SER A 26 -20.56 -6.08 0.54
C SER A 26 -19.64 -5.91 1.76
N VAL A 27 -20.12 -6.28 2.94
CA VAL A 27 -19.34 -6.24 4.19
C VAL A 27 -18.05 -7.06 4.07
N GLU A 28 -18.11 -8.26 3.45
CA GLU A 28 -16.93 -9.10 3.25
C GLU A 28 -15.90 -8.41 2.35
N ASN A 29 -16.36 -7.80 1.25
CA ASN A 29 -15.49 -7.06 0.33
C ASN A 29 -14.86 -5.84 1.02
N LEU A 30 -15.58 -5.15 1.90
CA LEU A 30 -15.05 -4.05 2.70
C LEU A 30 -13.97 -4.54 3.68
N LEU A 31 -14.17 -5.69 4.32
CA LEU A 31 -13.16 -6.29 5.22
C LEU A 31 -11.91 -6.72 4.47
N ALA A 32 -12.06 -7.36 3.31
CA ALA A 32 -10.95 -7.74 2.43
C ALA A 32 -10.19 -6.49 1.95
N TYR A 33 -10.92 -5.46 1.50
CA TYR A 33 -10.32 -4.21 1.05
C TYR A 33 -9.57 -3.48 2.17
N LYS A 34 -10.16 -3.41 3.37
CA LYS A 34 -9.48 -2.87 4.56
C LYS A 34 -8.19 -3.62 4.87
N THR A 35 -8.21 -4.95 4.80
CA THR A 35 -7.04 -5.78 5.09
C THR A 35 -5.92 -5.50 4.09
N ALA A 36 -6.25 -5.42 2.80
CA ALA A 36 -5.29 -5.07 1.76
C ALA A 36 -4.68 -3.67 1.97
N LEU A 37 -5.48 -2.68 2.33
CA LEU A 37 -5.01 -1.32 2.62
C LEU A 37 -4.04 -1.29 3.81
N LEU A 38 -4.33 -2.03 4.88
CA LEU A 38 -3.45 -2.10 6.05
C LEU A 38 -2.10 -2.73 5.72
N THR A 39 -2.10 -3.82 4.93
CA THR A 39 -0.85 -4.44 4.46
C THR A 39 -0.03 -3.48 3.59
N GLU A 40 -0.68 -2.69 2.74
CA GLU A 40 0.03 -1.71 1.92
C GLU A 40 0.61 -0.56 2.75
N ILE A 41 -0.13 -0.08 3.76
CA ILE A 41 0.38 0.91 4.72
C ILE A 41 1.64 0.39 5.41
N GLU A 42 1.63 -0.86 5.89
CA GLU A 42 2.80 -1.46 6.54
C GLU A 42 4.03 -1.49 5.61
N ARG A 43 3.85 -1.86 4.32
CA ARG A 43 4.93 -1.84 3.33
C ARG A 43 5.45 -0.44 3.08
N VAL A 44 4.56 0.55 3.01
CA VAL A 44 4.93 1.97 2.86
C VAL A 44 5.76 2.42 4.06
N GLU A 45 5.34 2.11 5.27
CA GLU A 45 6.06 2.46 6.50
C GLU A 45 7.46 1.84 6.54
N GLN A 46 7.60 0.54 6.25
CA GLN A 46 8.90 -0.13 6.17
C GLN A 46 9.81 0.50 5.11
N THR A 47 9.24 0.86 3.96
CA THR A 47 9.98 1.53 2.88
C THR A 47 10.44 2.93 3.29
N LEU A 48 9.59 3.69 3.99
CA LEU A 48 9.93 5.01 4.51
C LEU A 48 11.08 4.94 5.52
N VAL A 49 11.04 4.00 6.47
CA VAL A 49 12.13 3.79 7.43
C VAL A 49 13.45 3.51 6.72
N THR A 50 13.42 2.61 5.72
CA THR A 50 14.60 2.26 4.94
C THR A 50 15.17 3.47 4.20
N ARG A 51 14.31 4.23 3.50
CA ARG A 51 14.72 5.41 2.72
C ARG A 51 15.19 6.57 3.60
N ASP A 52 14.58 6.77 4.76
CA ASP A 52 15.01 7.80 5.72
C ASP A 52 16.39 7.47 6.31
N GLY A 53 16.66 6.20 6.59
CA GLY A 53 17.99 5.73 6.99
C GLY A 53 19.07 6.03 5.93
N VAL A 54 18.77 5.72 4.66
CA VAL A 54 19.67 6.04 3.54
C VAL A 54 19.90 7.54 3.41
N ARG A 55 18.83 8.35 3.49
CA ARG A 55 18.91 9.81 3.43
C ARG A 55 19.80 10.38 4.53
N LYS A 56 19.60 9.96 5.78
CA LYS A 56 20.42 10.39 6.93
C LYS A 56 21.88 9.98 6.78
N GLY A 57 22.15 8.77 6.27
CA GLY A 57 23.51 8.31 5.98
C GLY A 57 24.19 9.17 4.91
N ALA A 58 23.49 9.50 3.82
CA ALA A 58 23.99 10.39 2.79
C ALA A 58 24.25 11.81 3.34
N GLU A 59 23.30 12.39 4.07
CA GLU A 59 23.47 13.72 4.70
C GLU A 59 24.68 13.78 5.63
N ALA A 60 24.99 12.70 6.37
CA ALA A 60 26.16 12.64 7.24
C ALA A 60 27.49 12.65 6.46
N LEU A 61 27.53 12.07 5.25
CA LEU A 61 28.71 12.05 4.39
C LEU A 61 29.00 13.39 3.71
N PHE A 62 27.97 14.21 3.47
CA PHE A 62 28.09 15.50 2.78
C PHE A 62 28.13 16.72 3.71
N ARG A 63 28.07 16.52 5.04
CA ARG A 63 28.14 17.59 6.05
C ARG A 63 29.58 17.81 6.59
N THR A 64 30.58 17.67 5.74
CA THR A 64 31.98 18.08 5.96
C THR A 64 32.21 19.53 5.59
#